data_AF-A0A4Y2DT79-F1
#
_entry.id   AF-A0A4Y2DT79-F1
#
_cell.length_a   1.000
_cell.length_b   1.000
_cell.length_c   1.000
_cell.angle_alpha   90.00
_cell.angle_beta   90.00
_cell.angle_gamma   90.00
#
_symmetry.space_group_name_H-M   'P 1'
#
loop_
_entity.id
_entity.type
_entity.pdbx_description
1 polymer ?
#
loop_
_entity_poly.entity_id
_entity_poly.type
_entity_poly.pdbx_seq_one_letter_code
_entity_poly.pdbx_strand_id
1 'polypeptide(L)'
;MNRFTNAEFADIHSMYDFVNRNEIAAVKMYRERFPSRLLPNPRMFAHVHQNLSEHESFPVPMLDTSCFYEDELNLVVSSHGPPYRPIYLLFTFFWFVLKAMMYETPLDSDLNPWWHESLLP
;
A
#
# COMPACT_ATOMS: atom_id res chain seq x y z
N MET A 1 -4.06 19.50 10.82
CA MET A 1 -3.97 18.20 11.52
C MET A 1 -4.38 17.13 10.51
N ASN A 2 -3.40 16.49 9.88
CA ASN A 2 -3.60 15.63 8.71
C ASN A 2 -4.06 14.25 9.17
N ARG A 3 -5.36 14.11 9.44
CA ARG A 3 -5.95 12.83 9.76
C ARG A 3 -6.13 12.04 8.48
N PHE A 4 -5.29 11.04 8.29
CA PHE A 4 -5.50 10.03 7.27
C PHE A 4 -6.76 9.23 7.63
N THR A 5 -7.57 8.94 6.63
CA THR A 5 -8.72 8.05 6.73
C THR A 5 -8.27 6.58 6.75
N ASN A 6 -9.13 5.66 7.17
CA ASN A 6 -8.84 4.22 7.08
C ASN A 6 -8.54 3.76 5.65
N ALA A 7 -9.18 4.38 4.65
CA ALA A 7 -8.89 4.11 3.24
C ALA A 7 -7.46 4.55 2.87
N GLU A 8 -7.04 5.72 3.33
CA GLU A 8 -5.67 6.19 3.12
C GLU A 8 -4.65 5.34 3.87
N PHE A 9 -4.96 4.88 5.09
CA PHE A 9 -4.09 3.93 5.79
C PHE A 9 -3.95 2.59 5.05
N ALA A 10 -5.02 2.10 4.43
CA ALA A 10 -4.96 0.90 3.58
C ALA A 10 -4.06 1.12 2.36
N ASP A 11 -4.16 2.28 1.71
CA ASP A 11 -3.32 2.65 0.57
C ASP A 11 -1.84 2.80 0.99
N ILE A 12 -1.58 3.39 2.16
CA ILE A 12 -0.23 3.51 2.76
C ILE A 12 0.38 2.12 2.97
N HIS A 13 -0.36 1.20 3.62
CA HIS A 13 0.08 -0.18 3.85
C HIS A 13 0.36 -0.89 2.53
N SER A 14 -0.54 -0.78 1.57
CA SER A 14 -0.40 -1.40 0.24
C SER A 14 0.86 -0.93 -0.49
N MET A 15 1.16 0.38 -0.47
CA MET A 15 2.36 0.90 -1.11
C MET A 15 3.63 0.42 -0.40
N TYR A 16 3.61 0.34 0.94
CA TYR A 16 4.75 -0.15 1.71
C TYR A 16 5.07 -1.61 1.40
N ASP A 17 4.06 -2.48 1.40
CA ASP A 17 4.21 -3.89 1.07
C ASP A 17 4.67 -4.07 -0.38
N PHE A 18 4.18 -3.25 -1.32
CA PHE A 18 4.55 -3.33 -2.73
C PHE A 18 6.05 -3.08 -2.96
N VAL A 19 6.64 -2.13 -2.25
CA VAL A 19 8.07 -1.79 -2.38
C VAL A 19 8.97 -2.60 -1.46
N ASN A 20 8.51 -3.76 -1.01
CA ASN A 20 9.24 -4.64 -0.09
C ASN A 20 9.66 -3.91 1.20
N ARG A 21 8.74 -3.12 1.76
CA ARG A 21 8.88 -2.42 3.05
C ARG A 21 10.03 -1.42 3.09
N ASN A 22 10.33 -0.77 1.97
CA ASN A 22 11.24 0.37 1.89
C ASN A 22 10.45 1.69 2.03
N GLU A 23 10.65 2.41 3.13
CA GLU A 23 9.91 3.64 3.44
C GLU A 23 10.09 4.74 2.38
N ILE A 24 11.31 4.96 1.88
CA ILE A 24 11.62 6.02 0.92
C ILE A 24 10.95 5.71 -0.42
N ALA A 25 11.06 4.46 -0.87
CA ALA A 25 10.40 4.00 -2.09
C ALA A 25 8.87 4.08 -1.97
N ALA A 26 8.32 3.77 -0.80
CA ALA A 26 6.88 3.79 -0.54
C ALA A 26 6.34 5.22 -0.60
N VAL A 27 7.04 6.19 -0.01
CA VAL A 27 6.68 7.61 -0.08
C VAL A 27 6.67 8.10 -1.52
N LYS A 28 7.72 7.77 -2.30
CA LYS A 28 7.79 8.15 -3.71
C LYS A 28 6.60 7.57 -4.49
N MET A 29 6.35 6.29 -4.33
CA MET A 29 5.25 5.59 -5.00
C MET A 29 3.88 6.12 -4.58
N TYR A 30 3.66 6.38 -3.29
CA TYR A 30 2.43 6.96 -2.78
C TYR A 30 2.16 8.34 -3.37
N ARG A 31 3.19 9.19 -3.47
CA ARG A 31 3.09 10.52 -4.10
C ARG A 31 2.73 10.43 -5.59
N GLU A 32 3.37 9.52 -6.31
CA GLU A 32 3.11 9.30 -7.74
C GLU A 32 1.68 8.81 -7.98
N ARG A 33 1.20 7.91 -7.11
CA ARG A 33 -0.14 7.32 -7.23
C ARG A 33 -1.26 8.23 -6.75
N PHE A 34 -1.01 9.07 -5.73
CA PHE A 34 -2.01 9.93 -5.12
C PHE A 34 -1.52 11.39 -5.01
N PRO A 35 -1.33 12.09 -6.15
CA PRO A 35 -0.67 13.40 -6.17
C PRO A 35 -1.45 14.52 -5.46
N SER A 36 -2.77 14.36 -5.31
CA SER A 36 -3.65 15.31 -4.62
C SER A 36 -3.82 15.04 -3.13
N ARG A 37 -3.30 13.91 -2.61
CA ARG A 37 -3.43 13.54 -1.20
C ARG A 37 -2.26 14.04 -0.38
N LEU A 38 -2.48 14.06 0.93
CA LEU A 38 -1.44 14.41 1.90
C LEU A 38 -0.34 13.34 1.86
N LEU A 39 0.91 13.79 1.84
CA LEU A 39 2.05 12.88 1.82
C LEU A 39 2.29 12.34 3.25
N PRO A 40 2.25 11.02 3.47
CA PRO A 40 2.54 10.43 4.77
C PRO A 40 4.03 10.55 5.09
N ASN A 41 4.35 10.64 6.38
CA ASN A 41 5.72 10.52 6.84
C ASN A 41 6.25 9.10 6.53
N PRO A 42 7.51 8.93 6.05
CA PRO A 42 8.12 7.61 5.83
C PRO A 42 7.88 6.61 6.97
N ARG A 43 8.05 7.02 8.23
CA ARG A 43 7.84 6.15 9.40
C ARG A 43 6.38 5.71 9.59
N MET A 44 5.42 6.46 9.06
CA MET A 44 4.01 6.10 9.12
C MET A 44 3.73 4.81 8.34
N PHE A 45 4.47 4.56 7.26
CA PHE A 45 4.32 3.33 6.48
C PHE A 45 4.67 2.10 7.33
N ALA A 46 5.81 2.15 8.01
CA ALA A 46 6.23 1.10 8.95
C ALA A 46 5.26 0.97 10.13
N HIS A 47 4.82 2.10 10.70
CA HIS A 47 3.91 2.10 11.84
C HIS A 47 2.54 1.48 11.52
N VAL A 48 1.95 1.84 10.38
CA VAL A 48 0.68 1.26 9.91
C VAL A 48 0.84 -0.25 9.70
N HIS A 49 1.93 -0.67 9.06
CA HIS A 49 2.23 -2.07 8.83
C HIS A 49 2.38 -2.85 10.14
N GLN A 50 3.09 -2.28 11.12
CA GLN A 50 3.30 -2.87 12.42
C GLN A 50 1.97 -3.02 13.18
N ASN A 51 1.17 -1.96 13.26
CA ASN A 51 -0.14 -2.02 13.91
C ASN A 51 -1.06 -3.07 13.27
N LEU A 52 -1.07 -3.19 11.94
CA LEU A 52 -1.84 -4.24 11.28
C LEU A 52 -1.29 -5.64 11.59
N SER A 53 0.03 -5.78 11.72
CA SER A 53 0.67 -7.06 12.02
C SER A 53 0.47 -7.52 13.47
N GLU A 54 0.45 -6.58 14.41
CA GLU A 54 0.38 -6.86 15.86
C GLU A 54 -1.05 -6.80 16.41
N HIS A 55 -1.88 -5.91 15.87
CA HIS A 55 -3.20 -5.57 16.41
C HIS A 55 -4.33 -5.71 15.40
N GLU A 56 -4.03 -6.11 14.15
CA GLU A 56 -5.02 -6.32 13.08
C GLU A 56 -5.94 -5.10 12.84
N SER A 57 -5.46 -3.90 13.18
CA SER A 57 -6.24 -2.65 13.10
C SER A 57 -5.37 -1.48 12.67
N PHE A 58 -6.00 -0.47 12.05
CA PHE A 58 -5.32 0.76 11.70
C PHE A 58 -5.04 1.62 12.93
N PRO A 59 -3.94 2.40 12.96
CA PRO A 59 -3.71 3.36 14.01
C PRO A 59 -4.90 4.30 14.14
N VAL A 60 -5.48 4.35 15.34
CA VAL A 60 -6.42 5.40 15.69
C VAL A 60 -5.67 6.72 15.57
N PRO A 61 -6.22 7.76 14.95
CA PRO A 61 -5.59 9.07 14.95
C PRO A 61 -5.53 9.59 16.39
N MET A 62 -4.45 9.26 17.11
CA MET A 62 -4.14 9.83 18.41
C MET A 62 -4.02 11.33 18.21
N LEU A 63 -4.92 12.03 18.89
CA LEU A 63 -4.92 13.48 18.96
C LEU A 63 -3.68 13.86 19.78
N ASP A 64 -2.77 14.57 19.13
CA ASP A 64 -1.48 14.99 19.63
C ASP A 64 -0.49 13.89 19.99
N THR A 65 0.50 13.77 19.13
CA THR A 65 1.85 13.64 19.61
C THR A 65 2.73 14.54 18.77
N SER A 66 2.93 15.76 19.26
CA SER A 66 4.17 16.46 19.00
C SER A 66 5.31 15.50 19.35
N CYS A 67 6.05 15.06 18.33
CA CYS A 67 7.42 14.56 18.41
C CYS A 67 7.78 13.68 19.64
N PHE A 68 7.72 12.36 19.49
CA PHE A 68 8.60 11.44 20.24
C PHE A 68 9.63 10.96 19.21
N TYR A 69 10.87 11.46 19.15
CA TYR A 69 11.96 11.35 20.13
C TYR A 69 11.87 10.08 20.95
N GLU A 70 12.88 9.23 20.76
CA GLU A 70 13.08 7.94 21.38
C GLU A 70 12.77 7.95 22.88
N ASP A 71 12.42 6.75 23.34
CA ASP A 71 12.54 6.25 24.71
C ASP A 71 11.25 6.12 25.53
N GLU A 72 11.16 4.93 26.13
CA GLU A 72 10.23 4.48 27.18
C GLU A 72 8.74 4.78 27.02
N LEU A 73 7.96 3.74 26.70
CA LEU A 73 6.92 3.28 27.63
C LEU A 73 6.37 1.91 27.20
N ASN A 74 6.81 0.90 27.96
CA ASN A 74 6.05 -0.31 28.21
C ASN A 74 4.63 0.06 28.64
N LEU A 75 3.67 0.04 27.72
CA LEU A 75 2.26 -0.09 28.08
C LEU A 75 1.72 -1.37 27.47
N VAL A 76 1.93 -2.45 28.21
CA VAL A 76 1.21 -3.71 28.07
C VAL A 76 -0.29 -3.41 28.11
N VAL A 77 -0.93 -3.48 26.95
CA VAL A 77 -2.37 -3.74 26.86
C VAL A 77 -2.52 -5.09 26.15
N SER A 78 -2.49 -6.13 26.97
CA SER A 78 -2.97 -7.45 26.58
C SER A 78 -4.48 -7.35 26.38
N SER A 79 -4.96 -7.49 25.14
CA SER A 79 -6.35 -7.82 24.88
C SER A 79 -6.40 -8.91 23.83
N HIS A 80 -6.59 -10.12 24.33
CA HIS A 80 -6.76 -11.35 23.59
C HIS A 80 -7.99 -11.22 22.65
N GLY A 81 -7.75 -11.17 21.33
CA GLY A 81 -8.75 -11.31 20.27
C GLY A 81 -8.45 -12.54 19.41
N PRO A 82 -9.47 -13.24 18.88
CA PRO A 82 -9.31 -14.55 18.21
C PRO A 82 -8.63 -14.39 16.84
N PRO A 83 -8.13 -15.47 16.21
CA PRO A 83 -7.20 -15.35 15.10
C PRO A 83 -7.92 -15.00 13.80
N TYR A 84 -7.83 -13.75 13.32
CA TYR A 84 -8.35 -13.33 12.01
C TYR A 84 -7.30 -13.36 10.89
N ARG A 85 -6.22 -14.14 11.08
CA ARG A 85 -5.30 -14.61 10.03
C ARG A 85 -5.95 -14.90 8.66
N PRO A 86 -7.15 -15.54 8.54
CA PRO A 86 -7.73 -15.79 7.21
C PRO A 86 -8.15 -14.52 6.47
N ILE A 87 -8.58 -13.45 7.14
CA ILE A 87 -9.06 -12.22 6.46
C ILE A 87 -7.90 -11.52 5.76
N TYR A 88 -6.75 -11.44 6.41
CA TYR A 88 -5.53 -10.87 5.83
C TYR A 88 -5.01 -11.71 4.64
N LEU A 89 -5.05 -13.04 4.77
CA LEU A 89 -4.69 -13.94 3.68
C LEU A 89 -5.65 -13.80 2.49
N LEU A 90 -6.95 -13.65 2.75
CA LEU A 90 -7.93 -13.36 1.69
C LEU A 90 -7.64 -12.02 1.03
N PHE A 91 -7.37 -10.96 1.80
CA PHE A 91 -7.12 -9.63 1.22
C PHE A 91 -5.86 -9.59 0.35
N THR A 92 -4.77 -10.20 0.82
CA THR A 92 -3.51 -10.33 0.05
C THR A 92 -3.68 -11.24 -1.17
N PHE A 93 -4.41 -12.35 -1.04
CA PHE A 93 -4.73 -13.24 -2.15
C PHE A 93 -5.60 -12.55 -3.21
N PHE A 94 -6.68 -11.87 -2.80
CA PHE A 94 -7.55 -11.12 -3.70
C PHE A 94 -6.81 -9.98 -4.40
N TRP A 95 -5.90 -9.30 -3.72
CA TRP A 95 -5.04 -8.29 -4.33
C TRP A 95 -4.12 -8.89 -5.41
N PHE A 96 -3.54 -10.06 -5.14
CA PHE A 96 -2.67 -10.75 -6.10
C PHE A 96 -3.45 -11.25 -7.34
N VAL A 97 -4.64 -11.82 -7.13
CA VAL A 97 -5.52 -12.28 -8.22
C VAL A 97 -6.04 -11.11 -9.05
N LEU A 98 -6.48 -10.01 -8.41
CA LEU A 98 -6.90 -8.79 -9.14
C LEU A 98 -5.77 -8.24 -10.01
N LYS A 99 -4.53 -8.28 -9.51
CA LYS A 99 -3.35 -7.91 -10.27
C LYS A 99 -3.14 -8.84 -11.47
N ALA A 100 -3.19 -10.16 -11.29
CA ALA A 100 -3.04 -11.10 -12.41
C ALA A 100 -4.07 -10.82 -13.52
N MET A 101 -5.33 -10.62 -13.15
CA MET A 101 -6.41 -10.33 -14.10
C MET A 101 -6.24 -8.99 -14.85
N MET A 102 -5.62 -7.98 -14.23
CA MET A 102 -5.38 -6.67 -14.85
C MET A 102 -4.12 -6.60 -15.70
N TYR A 103 -3.10 -7.42 -15.41
CA TYR A 103 -1.85 -7.45 -16.16
C TYR A 103 -1.80 -8.57 -17.22
N GLU A 104 -2.72 -9.55 -17.18
CA GLU A 104 -2.93 -10.57 -18.22
C GLU A 104 -4.01 -10.18 -19.24
N THR A 105 -4.15 -8.90 -19.59
CA THR A 105 -4.69 -8.60 -20.92
C THR A 105 -3.52 -8.68 -21.91
N PRO A 106 -3.43 -9.73 -22.74
CA PRO A 106 -2.52 -9.68 -23.88
C PRO A 106 -3.09 -8.59 -24.79
N LEU A 107 -2.45 -7.42 -24.80
CA LEU A 107 -2.58 -6.51 -25.92
C LEU A 107 -1.80 -7.13 -27.08
N ASP A 108 -2.29 -8.28 -27.56
CA ASP A 108 -1.96 -8.77 -28.89
C ASP A 108 -2.77 -7.90 -29.84
N SER A 109 -2.19 -6.75 -30.17
CA SER A 109 -2.62 -5.90 -31.26
C SER A 109 -1.50 -5.95 -32.28
N ASP A 110 -1.46 -7.06 -33.00
CA ASP A 110 -1.03 -7.21 -34.40
C ASP A 110 -0.23 -6.01 -34.95
N LEU A 111 1.07 -5.99 -34.69
CA LEU A 111 2.03 -5.32 -35.57
C LEU A 111 2.37 -6.29 -36.71
N ASN A 112 1.49 -6.33 -37.70
CA ASN A 112 1.70 -7.00 -38.97
C ASN A 112 2.91 -6.37 -39.73
N PRO A 113 3.95 -7.13 -40.13
CA PRO A 113 5.14 -6.56 -40.78
C PRO A 113 5.16 -6.59 -42.31
N TRP A 114 4.04 -6.81 -43.01
CA TRP A 114 4.00 -6.85 -44.47
C TRP A 114 2.65 -6.37 -44.99
N TRP A 115 2.62 -5.27 -45.75
CA TRP A 115 1.75 -4.93 -46.90
C TRP A 115 1.80 -3.41 -47.17
N HIS A 116 2.72 -2.97 -48.04
CA HIS A 116 2.46 -2.00 -49.11
C HIS A 116 3.73 -1.77 -49.96
N GLU A 117 4.17 -2.82 -50.64
CA GLU A 117 4.71 -2.65 -52.00
C GLU A 117 3.51 -2.43 -52.92
N SER A 118 3.18 -1.18 -53.23
CA SER A 118 2.35 -0.83 -54.40
C SER A 118 2.33 0.68 -54.62
N LEU A 119 3.51 1.26 -54.86
CA LEU A 119 3.61 2.54 -55.56
C LEU A 119 4.81 2.50 -56.52
N LEU A 120 4.53 2.00 -57.73
CA LEU A 120 5.20 2.45 -58.96
C LEU A 120 4.70 3.88 -59.28
N PRO A 121 5.55 4.69 -59.93
CA PRO A 121 5.45 4.79 -61.39
C PRO A 121 6.70 4.30 -62.12
#